data_AF-A0A0M9Y8C4-F1
#
_entry.id   AF-A0A0M9Y8C4-F1
#
_cell.length_a   1.000
_cell.length_b   1.000
_cell.length_c   1.000
_cell.angle_alpha   90.00
_cell.angle_beta   90.00
_cell.angle_gamma   90.00
#
_symmetry.space_group_name_H-M   'P 1'
#
loop_
_entity.id
_entity.type
_entity.pdbx_description
1 polymer ?
#
loop_
_entity_poly.entity_id
_entity_poly.type
_entity_poly.pdbx_seq_one_letter_code
_entity_poly.pdbx_strand_id
1 'polypeptide(L)' 'MPSLNITFTDEELEAVRAAAAADGKSLKQYVHDLPLREQQRLQFVRYALSWGEQQRAEFDDAFPDEAPPSSRSEGVDAA' A
#
# COMPACT_ATOMS: atom_id res chain seq x y z
N MET A 1 -12.53 -7.15 -27.65
CA MET A 1 -11.94 -6.46 -26.48
C MET A 1 -11.29 -5.19 -26.98
N PRO A 2 -11.46 -4.04 -26.30
CA PRO A 2 -10.68 -2.84 -26.62
C PRO A 2 -9.18 -3.17 -26.51
N SER A 3 -8.40 -2.75 -27.49
CA SER A 3 -6.95 -2.96 -27.52
C SER A 3 -6.24 -1.76 -26.89
N LEU A 4 -5.35 -2.03 -25.94
CA LEU A 4 -4.44 -1.04 -25.35
C LEU A 4 -3.06 -1.20 -25.99
N ASN A 5 -2.59 -0.18 -26.71
CA ASN A 5 -1.22 -0.15 -27.24
C ASN A 5 -0.32 0.51 -26.19
N ILE A 6 0.64 -0.25 -25.69
CA ILE A 6 1.66 0.22 -24.75
C ILE A 6 3.00 0.10 -25.46
N THR A 7 3.70 1.22 -25.59
CA THR A 7 5.06 1.26 -26.15
C THR A 7 6.04 1.11 -25.00
N PHE A 8 7.00 0.21 -25.18
CA PHE A 8 8.14 0.06 -24.28
C PHE A 8 9.41 0.34 -25.07
N THR A 9 10.41 0.88 -24.39
CA THR A 9 11.80 0.79 -24.84
C THR A 9 12.28 -0.66 -24.76
N ASP A 10 13.38 -0.99 -25.45
CA ASP A 10 13.95 -2.34 -25.41
C ASP A 10 14.37 -2.74 -23.98
N GLU A 11 14.93 -1.81 -23.22
CA GLU A 11 15.34 -2.02 -21.81
C GLU A 11 14.15 -2.29 -20.90
N GLU A 12 13.08 -1.49 -21.01
CA GLU A 12 11.85 -1.71 -20.24
C GLU A 12 11.21 -3.04 -20.60
N LEU A 13 11.17 -3.38 -21.88
CA LEU A 13 10.55 -4.61 -22.34
C LEU A 13 11.32 -5.84 -21.85
N GLU A 14 12.66 -5.77 -21.82
CA GLU A 14 13.48 -6.83 -21.25
C GLU A 14 13.30 -6.96 -19.73
N ALA A 15 13.22 -5.85 -19.01
CA ALA A 15 12.90 -5.87 -17.58
C ALA A 15 11.53 -6.52 -17.29
N VAL A 16 10.51 -6.18 -18.08
CA VAL A 16 9.16 -6.76 -17.92
C VAL A 16 9.17 -8.26 -18.29
N ARG A 17 9.92 -8.67 -19.32
CA ARG A 17 10.08 -10.09 -19.65
C ARG A 17 10.76 -10.86 -18.53
N ALA A 18 11.86 -10.34 -17.97
CA ALA A 18 12.57 -10.96 -16.87
C ALA A 18 11.66 -11.13 -15.64
N ALA A 19 10.87 -10.10 -15.31
CA ALA A 19 9.91 -10.16 -14.22
C ALA A 19 8.76 -11.15 -14.49
N ALA A 20 8.23 -11.20 -15.72
CA ALA A 20 7.23 -12.18 -16.12
C ALA A 20 7.76 -13.62 -16.02
N ALA A 21 9.02 -13.85 -16.43
CA ALA A 21 9.67 -15.14 -16.32
C ALA A 21 9.91 -15.56 -14.86
N ALA A 22 10.31 -14.64 -13.99
CA ALA A 22 10.43 -14.89 -12.55
C ALA A 22 9.09 -15.28 -11.91
N ASP A 23 8.00 -14.69 -12.38
CA ASP A 23 6.62 -15.02 -11.98
C ASP A 23 6.05 -16.29 -12.66
N GLY A 24 6.79 -16.90 -13.60
CA GLY A 24 6.32 -18.04 -14.40
C GLY A 24 5.14 -17.73 -15.32
N LYS A 25 4.97 -16.46 -15.72
CA LYS A 25 3.83 -15.95 -16.48
C LYS A 25 4.23 -15.54 -17.90
N SER A 26 3.27 -15.58 -18.82
CA SER A 26 3.45 -14.93 -20.12
C SER A 26 3.51 -13.41 -19.97
N LEU A 27 4.25 -12.73 -20.85
CA LEU A 27 4.37 -11.27 -20.84
C LEU A 27 3.00 -10.57 -20.84
N LYS A 28 2.06 -11.05 -21.66
CA LYS A 28 0.70 -10.51 -21.76
C LYS A 28 -0.07 -10.66 -20.43
N GLN A 29 0.00 -11.85 -19.82
CA GLN A 29 -0.67 -12.10 -18.54
C GLN A 29 -0.03 -11.27 -17.43
N TYR A 30 1.29 -11.17 -17.42
CA TYR A 30 2.01 -10.38 -16.44
C TYR A 30 1.62 -8.89 -16.52
N VAL A 31 1.60 -8.30 -17.72
CA VAL A 31 1.17 -6.90 -17.93
C VAL A 31 -0.28 -6.69 -17.55
N HIS A 32 -1.17 -7.64 -17.82
CA HIS A 32 -2.57 -7.59 -17.39
C HIS A 32 -2.71 -7.60 -15.86
N ASP A 33 -1.89 -8.40 -15.17
CA ASP A 33 -1.99 -8.57 -13.72
C ASP A 33 -1.39 -7.39 -12.95
N LEU A 34 -0.49 -6.60 -13.56
CA LEU A 34 0.14 -5.44 -12.91
C LEU A 34 -0.88 -4.41 -12.41
N PRO A 35 -1.82 -3.89 -13.23
CA PRO A 35 -2.85 -2.96 -12.74
C PRO A 35 -3.71 -3.55 -11.62
N LEU A 36 -4.04 -4.85 -11.70
CA LEU A 36 -4.86 -5.52 -10.68
C LEU A 36 -4.10 -5.65 -9.35
N ARG A 37 -2.82 -6.03 -9.41
CA ARG A 37 -1.94 -6.10 -8.24
C ARG A 37 -1.75 -4.72 -7.62
N GLU A 38 -1.60 -3.67 -8.42
CA GLU A 38 -1.47 -2.31 -7.91
C GLU A 38 -2.76 -1.84 -7.23
N GLN A 39 -3.93 -2.12 -7.81
CA GLN A 39 -5.22 -1.82 -7.17
C GLN A 39 -5.37 -2.52 -5.81
N GLN A 40 -4.99 -3.80 -5.74
CA GLN A 40 -4.99 -4.57 -4.49
C GLN A 40 -4.00 -3.99 -3.46
N ARG A 41 -2.80 -3.61 -3.90
CA ARG A 41 -1.79 -2.98 -3.04
C ARG A 41 -2.31 -1.66 -2.46
N LEU A 42 -2.92 -0.81 -3.27
CA LEU A 42 -3.51 0.46 -2.81
C LEU A 42 -4.65 0.23 -1.81
N GLN A 43 -5.48 -0.78 -2.03
CA GLN A 43 -6.53 -1.17 -1.08
C GLN A 43 -5.93 -1.66 0.24
N PHE A 44 -4.91 -2.51 0.18
CA PHE A 44 -4.21 -3.01 1.36
C PHE A 44 -3.59 -1.86 2.16
N VAL A 45 -2.84 -0.97 1.51
CA VAL A 45 -2.18 0.17 2.16
C VAL A 45 -3.21 1.08 2.84
N ARG A 46 -4.31 1.41 2.16
CA ARG A 46 -5.39 2.22 2.73
C ARG A 46 -5.95 1.59 4.01
N TYR A 47 -6.25 0.29 3.95
CA TYR A 47 -6.79 -0.42 5.11
C TYR A 47 -5.78 -0.48 6.26
N ALA A 48 -4.52 -0.85 5.96
CA ALA A 48 -3.46 -0.95 6.96
C ALA A 48 -3.22 0.39 7.69
N LEU A 49 -3.28 1.52 6.98
CA LEU A 49 -3.19 2.84 7.58
C LEU A 49 -4.35 3.11 8.54
N SER A 50 -5.60 2.91 8.10
CA SER A 50 -6.77 3.14 8.96
C SER A 50 -6.78 2.24 10.19
N TRP A 51 -6.35 0.99 10.03
CA TRP A 51 -6.27 0.05 11.13
C TRP A 51 -5.15 0.43 12.11
N GLY A 52 -3.98 0.82 11.61
CA GLY A 52 -2.87 1.29 12.45
C GLY A 52 -3.21 2.57 13.21
N GLU A 53 -3.97 3.48 12.62
CA GLU A 53 -4.51 4.66 13.31
C GLU A 53 -5.46 4.28 14.45
N GLN A 54 -6.40 3.36 14.19
CA GLN A 54 -7.32 2.88 15.22
C GLN A 54 -6.61 2.19 16.38
N GLN A 55 -5.66 1.31 16.08
CA GLN A 55 -4.88 0.59 17.10
C GLN A 55 -3.99 1.53 17.92
N ARG A 56 -3.42 2.56 17.27
CA ARG A 56 -2.65 3.58 17.98
C ARG A 56 -3.53 4.41 18.91
N ALA A 57 -4.71 4.82 18.47
CA ALA A 57 -5.65 5.55 19.33
C ALA A 57 -6.09 4.70 20.54
N GLU A 58 -6.44 3.44 20.31
CA GLU A 58 -6.80 2.50 21.38
C GLU A 58 -5.66 2.31 22.40
N PHE A 59 -4.41 2.22 21.92
CA PHE A 59 -3.24 2.11 22.78
C PHE A 59 -2.99 3.41 23.56
N ASP A 60 -3.01 4.56 22.90
CA ASP A 60 -2.79 5.86 23.54
C ASP A 60 -3.86 6.13 24.63
N ASP A 61 -5.11 5.74 24.40
CA ASP A 61 -6.21 5.83 25.38
C ASP A 61 -5.99 4.90 26.59
N ALA A 62 -5.46 3.69 26.36
CA ALA A 62 -5.17 2.72 27.42
C ALA A 62 -3.91 3.07 28.24
N PHE A 63 -2.94 3.77 27.62
CA PHE A 63 -1.64 4.13 28.20
C PHE A 63 -1.34 5.64 28.03
N PRO A 64 -2.15 6.52 28.64
CA PRO A 64 -2.06 7.97 28.40
C PRO A 64 -0.71 8.59 28.81
N ASP A 65 -0.01 8.00 29.77
CA ASP A 65 1.31 8.47 30.21
C ASP A 65 2.40 8.19 29.17
N GLU A 66 2.27 7.10 28.42
CA GLU A 66 3.22 6.68 27.37
C GLU A 66 2.90 7.30 26.01
N ALA A 67 1.72 7.91 25.87
CA ALA A 67 1.30 8.55 24.64
C ALA A 67 2.29 9.65 24.19
N PRO A 68 2.55 9.79 22.88
CA PRO A 68 3.39 10.84 22.33
C PRO A 68 2.95 12.23 22.81
N PRO A 69 3.88 13.18 23.00
CA PRO A 69 3.54 14.52 23.52
C PRO A 69 2.54 15.29 22.64
N SER A 70 2.44 14.96 21.34
CA SER A 70 1.47 15.56 20.42
C SER A 70 0.02 15.09 20.61
N SER A 71 -0.22 14.02 21.37
CA SER A 71 -1.57 13.52 21.73
C SER A 71 -1.95 13.79 23.20
N ARG A 72 -1.03 14.35 24.02
CA ARG A 72 -1.25 14.59 25.46
C ARG A 72 -2.13 15.80 25.79
N SER A 73 -2.49 16.64 24.80
CA SER A 73 -3.17 17.91 25.03
C SER A 73 -4.68 17.86 24.73
N GLU A 74 -5.44 17.13 25.54
CA GLU A 74 -6.89 17.38 25.66
C GLU A 74 -7.50 17.06 27.04
N GLY A 75 -6.69 16.83 28.07
CA GLY A 75 -7.18 16.37 29.37
C GLY A 75 -6.39 16.84 30.59
N VAL A 76 -5.84 18.05 30.61
CA VAL A 76 -5.30 18.65 31.84
C VAL A 76 -5.97 19.99 32.09
N ASP A 77 -7.23 19.92 32.49
CA ASP A 77 -7.92 20.94 33.28
C ASP A 77 -8.67 20.21 34.41
N ALA A 78 -7.99 19.99 35.53
CA ALA A 78 -8.60 19.66 36.83
C ALA A 78 -7.54 19.61 37.95
N ALA A 79 -7.24 20.77 38.56
CA ALA A 79 -7.09 20.99 40.02
C ALA A 79 -6.63 22.42 40.32
#